data_AF-A0A8S9ZZS9-F1
#
_entry.id   AF-A0A8S9ZZS9-F1
#
_cell.length_a   1.000
_cell.length_b   1.000
_cell.length_c   1.000
_cell.angle_alpha   90.00
_cell.angle_beta   90.00
_cell.angle_gamma   90.00
#
_symmetry.space_group_name_H-M   'P 1'
#
loop_
_entity.id
_entity.type
_entity.pdbx_description
1 polymer ?
#
loop_
_entity_poly.entity_id
_entity_poly.type
_entity_poly.pdbx_seq_one_letter_code
_entity_poly.pdbx_strand_id
1 'polypeptide(L)'
;MPSPSGWMRQLYTSFKDLRIKKPSKQVVAVMRKPSPSEIVTDKSSSTTQFDQITHTGQAWDGADYRLARFEYSAKQVNSNVAAHLVADHLPIPSERSVVFCDGGHTHGGHPKVFINLDKPGTHACGYCGARFYNVHSTGPENMKRAHIQV
;
A
#
# COMPACT_ATOMS: atom_id res chain seq x y z
N MET A 1 -79.91 4.50 46.55
CA MET A 1 -79.64 3.75 45.31
C MET A 1 -79.67 4.73 44.14
N PRO A 2 -78.54 5.04 43.47
CA PRO A 2 -78.52 5.95 42.34
C PRO A 2 -78.53 5.24 40.98
N SER A 3 -79.06 5.97 39.99
CA SER A 3 -79.52 5.60 38.64
C SER A 3 -78.45 5.05 37.67
N PRO A 4 -78.81 4.21 36.67
CA PRO A 4 -77.87 3.43 35.84
C PRO A 4 -77.22 4.19 34.67
N SER A 5 -77.46 5.49 34.47
CA SER A 5 -77.11 6.18 33.22
C SER A 5 -75.72 6.86 33.17
N GLY A 6 -74.89 6.73 34.21
CA GLY A 6 -73.60 7.42 34.31
C GLY A 6 -72.43 6.77 33.55
N TRP A 7 -72.49 5.45 33.32
CA TRP A 7 -71.32 4.68 32.85
C TRP A 7 -71.00 4.83 31.35
N MET A 8 -71.94 5.34 30.56
CA MET A 8 -71.76 5.48 29.11
C MET A 8 -71.21 6.84 28.67
N ARG A 9 -71.02 7.79 29.60
CA ARG A 9 -70.38 9.09 29.30
C ARG A 9 -68.90 9.15 29.66
N GLN A 10 -68.42 8.25 30.52
CA GLN A 10 -67.03 8.25 30.99
C GLN A 10 -66.05 7.61 30.00
N LEU A 11 -66.52 6.74 29.10
CA LEU A 11 -65.67 6.10 28.09
C LEU A 11 -65.45 6.95 26.84
N TYR A 12 -66.26 7.99 26.61
CA TYR A 12 -66.16 8.81 25.39
C TYR A 12 -65.24 10.03 25.54
N THR A 13 -64.87 10.41 26.77
CA THR A 13 -63.92 11.50 27.02
C THR A 13 -62.45 11.05 26.99
N SER A 14 -62.18 9.74 27.14
CA SER A 14 -60.81 9.20 27.20
C SER A 14 -60.14 9.00 25.82
N PHE A 15 -60.84 9.25 24.71
CA PHE A 15 -60.29 9.05 23.36
C PHE A 15 -59.90 10.34 22.62
N LYS A 16 -60.19 11.53 23.17
CA LYS A 16 -59.81 12.82 22.56
C LYS A 16 -58.46 13.38 23.02
N ASP A 17 -57.89 12.84 24.10
CA ASP A 17 -56.57 13.24 24.61
C ASP A 17 -55.41 12.37 24.10
N LEU A 18 -55.68 11.35 23.28
CA LEU A 18 -54.66 10.62 22.53
C LEU A 18 -54.26 11.42 21.28
N ARG A 19 -53.80 12.65 21.49
CA ARG A 19 -53.16 13.46 20.47
C ARG A 19 -51.78 12.86 20.23
N ILE A 20 -51.68 11.99 19.22
CA ILE A 20 -50.41 11.48 18.69
C ILE A 20 -49.53 12.69 18.42
N LYS A 21 -48.52 12.91 19.27
CA LYS A 21 -47.51 13.95 19.03
C LYS A 21 -46.79 13.52 17.75
N LYS A 22 -46.89 14.32 16.70
CA LYS A 22 -46.12 14.12 15.47
C LYS A 22 -44.66 13.92 15.88
N PRO A 23 -43.99 12.82 15.46
CA PRO A 23 -42.59 12.64 15.80
C PRO A 23 -41.83 13.86 15.26
N SER A 24 -41.05 14.50 16.14
CA SER A 24 -40.12 15.55 15.74
C SER A 24 -39.33 15.01 14.55
N LYS A 25 -39.28 15.76 13.44
CA LYS A 25 -38.45 15.42 12.27
C LYS A 25 -37.09 14.97 12.78
N GLN A 26 -36.86 13.65 12.80
CA GLN A 26 -35.52 13.15 13.00
C GLN A 26 -34.79 13.62 11.75
N VAL A 27 -33.87 14.56 11.95
CA VAL A 27 -32.88 14.88 10.94
C VAL A 27 -32.06 13.62 10.84
N VAL A 28 -32.48 12.70 9.98
CA VAL A 28 -31.66 11.59 9.54
C VAL A 28 -30.47 12.29 8.90
N ALA A 29 -29.33 12.27 9.59
CA ALA A 29 -28.07 12.60 8.97
C ALA A 29 -27.90 11.58 7.86
N VAL A 30 -28.37 11.93 6.66
CA VAL A 30 -28.03 11.20 5.45
C VAL A 30 -26.53 11.33 5.39
N MET A 31 -25.81 10.25 5.70
CA MET A 31 -24.39 10.15 5.44
C MET A 31 -24.23 10.27 3.92
N ARG A 32 -24.13 11.51 3.45
CA ARG A 32 -23.83 11.81 2.06
C ARG A 32 -22.39 11.36 1.87
N LYS A 33 -22.16 10.57 0.82
CA LYS A 33 -20.81 10.21 0.40
C LYS A 33 -20.05 11.54 0.18
N PRO A 34 -18.92 11.76 0.86
CA PRO A 34 -18.19 13.01 0.73
C PRO A 34 -17.80 13.22 -0.74
N SER A 35 -17.98 14.44 -1.22
CA SER A 35 -17.60 14.81 -2.57
C SER A 35 -16.08 14.79 -2.73
N PRO A 36 -15.54 14.50 -3.92
CA PRO A 36 -14.10 14.48 -4.15
C PRO A 36 -13.39 15.79 -3.76
N SER A 37 -14.08 16.93 -3.83
CA SER A 37 -13.57 18.24 -3.41
C SER A 37 -13.45 18.39 -1.90
N GLU A 38 -14.40 17.85 -1.13
CA GLU A 38 -14.36 17.90 0.34
C GLU A 38 -13.20 17.07 0.91
N ILE A 39 -12.84 15.97 0.24
CA ILE A 39 -11.66 15.15 0.58
C ILE A 39 -10.34 15.91 0.34
N VAL A 40 -10.33 16.87 -0.60
CA VAL A 40 -9.13 17.61 -1.00
C VAL A 40 -8.90 18.83 -0.10
N THR A 41 -9.96 19.47 0.42
CA THR A 41 -9.86 20.71 1.20
C THR A 41 -9.32 20.52 2.62
N ASP A 42 -9.48 19.33 3.21
CA ASP A 42 -9.02 19.05 4.58
C ASP A 42 -7.52 18.71 4.68
N LYS A 43 -6.80 18.67 3.56
CA LYS A 43 -5.38 18.28 3.48
C LYS A 43 -4.37 19.32 3.97
N SER A 44 -4.82 20.44 4.55
CA SER A 44 -3.94 21.60 4.79
C SER A 44 -3.18 21.64 6.11
N SER A 45 -3.40 20.74 7.09
CA SER A 45 -2.48 20.70 8.25
C SER A 45 -2.40 19.43 9.10
N SER A 46 -3.13 18.35 8.79
CA SER A 46 -2.90 17.07 9.47
C SER A 46 -1.75 16.34 8.76
N THR A 47 -0.76 15.90 9.53
CA THR A 47 0.28 14.98 9.05
C THR A 47 -0.39 13.80 8.35
N THR A 48 -0.29 13.70 7.02
CA THR A 48 -0.86 12.59 6.25
C THR A 48 -0.28 11.29 6.78
N GLN A 49 -1.09 10.56 7.57
CA GLN A 49 -0.68 9.28 8.11
C GLN A 49 -0.83 8.24 7.00
N PHE A 50 0.30 7.80 6.45
CA PHE A 50 0.32 6.75 5.45
C PHE A 50 0.24 5.37 6.10
N ASP A 51 -0.36 4.43 5.37
CA ASP A 51 -0.30 3.02 5.71
C ASP A 51 1.11 2.43 5.49
N GLN A 52 1.25 1.12 5.71
CA GLN A 52 2.52 0.43 5.46
C GLN A 52 2.92 0.51 3.98
N ILE A 53 4.07 1.14 3.71
CA ILE A 53 4.64 1.31 2.37
C ILE A 53 5.10 -0.04 1.81
N THR A 54 4.74 -0.35 0.57
CA THR A 54 5.22 -1.56 -0.12
C THR A 54 6.65 -1.40 -0.63
N HIS A 55 7.29 -2.50 -1.05
CA HIS A 55 8.63 -2.47 -1.67
C HIS A 55 8.72 -1.59 -2.94
N THR A 56 7.59 -1.22 -3.55
CA THR A 56 7.50 -0.31 -4.71
C THR A 56 7.27 1.15 -4.32
N GLY A 57 7.08 1.45 -3.02
CA GLY A 57 6.76 2.80 -2.54
C GLY A 57 5.26 3.13 -2.51
N GLN A 58 4.37 2.17 -2.78
CA GLN A 58 2.93 2.42 -2.71
C GLN A 58 2.45 2.45 -1.26
N ALA A 59 1.72 3.50 -0.92
CA ALA A 59 0.95 3.61 0.32
C ALA A 59 -0.37 4.34 0.07
N TRP A 60 -1.36 4.07 0.92
CA TRP A 60 -2.62 4.81 0.95
C TRP A 60 -2.55 5.90 2.02
N ASP A 61 -3.14 7.05 1.72
CA ASP A 61 -3.38 8.11 2.70
C ASP A 61 -4.50 7.67 3.65
N GLY A 62 -4.42 8.02 4.94
CA GLY A 62 -5.41 7.64 5.96
C GLY A 62 -6.83 8.13 5.65
N ALA A 63 -6.97 9.21 4.86
CA ALA A 63 -8.26 9.72 4.40
C ALA A 63 -8.81 8.99 3.16
N ASP A 64 -8.07 8.05 2.56
CA ASP A 64 -8.47 7.37 1.34
C ASP A 64 -9.52 6.27 1.63
N TYR A 65 -10.72 6.43 1.09
CA TYR A 65 -11.82 5.47 1.25
C TYR A 65 -11.47 4.05 0.78
N ARG A 66 -10.46 3.87 -0.08
CA ARG A 66 -10.03 2.56 -0.58
C ARG A 66 -9.39 1.69 0.51
N LEU A 67 -8.98 2.30 1.64
CA LEU A 67 -8.46 1.59 2.82
C LEU A 67 -9.51 0.68 3.49
N ALA A 68 -10.81 0.92 3.27
CA ALA A 68 -11.88 0.09 3.82
C ALA A 68 -11.75 -1.41 3.47
N ARG A 69 -11.04 -1.75 2.38
CA ARG A 69 -10.76 -3.15 2.02
C ARG A 69 -9.92 -3.91 3.05
N PHE A 70 -9.14 -3.19 3.87
CA PHE A 70 -8.23 -3.74 4.87
C PHE A 70 -8.79 -3.64 6.30
N GLU A 71 -10.07 -3.34 6.46
CA GLU A 71 -10.71 -3.22 7.79
C GLU A 71 -10.72 -4.55 8.55
N TYR A 72 -11.04 -5.65 7.84
CA TYR A 72 -11.08 -7.00 8.42
C TYR A 72 -9.81 -7.83 8.16
N SER A 73 -8.93 -7.37 7.27
CA SER A 73 -7.71 -8.11 6.91
C SER A 73 -6.52 -7.18 6.78
N ALA A 74 -5.39 -7.57 7.40
CA ALA A 74 -4.17 -6.78 7.35
C ALA A 74 -3.56 -6.78 5.94
N LYS A 75 -3.12 -5.60 5.47
CA LYS A 75 -2.32 -5.46 4.25
C LYS A 75 -1.05 -6.31 4.38
N GLN A 76 -0.91 -7.30 3.50
CA GLN A 76 0.26 -8.15 3.48
C GLN A 76 1.38 -7.45 2.70
N VAL A 77 2.48 -7.17 3.39
CA VAL A 77 3.67 -6.58 2.80
C VAL A 77 4.87 -7.43 3.22
N ASN A 78 5.70 -7.79 2.23
CA ASN A 78 6.93 -8.52 2.49
C ASN A 78 7.95 -7.60 3.18
N SER A 79 8.50 -8.03 4.31
CA SER A 79 9.58 -7.33 5.04
C SER A 79 10.93 -7.41 4.30
N ASN A 80 11.15 -8.48 3.54
CA ASN A 80 12.41 -8.72 2.83
C ASN A 80 12.37 -8.11 1.42
N VAL A 81 12.87 -6.87 1.30
CA VAL A 81 12.91 -6.16 0.02
C VAL A 81 14.15 -6.57 -0.79
N ALA A 82 13.92 -7.15 -1.96
CA ALA A 82 14.98 -7.67 -2.83
C ALA A 82 16.04 -6.62 -3.21
N ALA A 83 15.66 -5.35 -3.36
CA ALA A 83 16.59 -4.27 -3.69
C ALA A 83 17.68 -4.08 -2.61
N HIS A 84 17.32 -4.24 -1.33
CA HIS A 84 18.30 -4.17 -0.23
C HIS A 84 19.20 -5.41 -0.22
N LEU A 85 18.60 -6.59 -0.36
CA LEU A 85 19.34 -7.86 -0.37
C LEU A 85 20.40 -7.91 -1.49
N VAL A 86 20.05 -7.46 -2.70
CA VAL A 86 21.00 -7.41 -3.83
C VAL A 86 22.10 -6.37 -3.60
N ALA A 87 21.79 -5.25 -2.94
CA ALA A 87 22.76 -4.21 -2.62
C ALA A 87 23.76 -4.65 -1.53
N ASP A 88 23.32 -5.51 -0.60
CA ASP A 88 24.16 -6.06 0.47
C ASP A 88 25.20 -7.07 -0.06
N HIS A 89 24.92 -7.72 -1.19
CA HIS A 89 25.86 -8.65 -1.82
C HIS A 89 27.04 -7.92 -2.47
N LEU A 90 28.26 -8.39 -2.15
CA LEU A 90 29.49 -7.82 -2.68
C LEU A 90 29.67 -8.11 -4.18
N PRO A 91 30.26 -7.18 -4.94
CA PRO A 91 30.65 -7.43 -6.33
C PRO A 91 31.69 -8.55 -6.45
N ILE A 92 31.52 -9.40 -7.47
CA ILE A 92 32.38 -10.55 -7.76
C ILE A 92 33.56 -10.09 -8.65
N PRO A 93 34.82 -10.31 -8.22
CA PRO A 93 35.98 -10.01 -9.04
C PRO A 93 36.13 -11.01 -10.18
N SER A 94 36.64 -10.55 -11.33
CA SER A 94 36.99 -11.40 -12.46
C SER A 94 38.19 -10.82 -13.22
N GLU A 95 39.00 -11.70 -13.82
CA GLU A 95 40.18 -11.31 -14.61
C GLU A 95 39.87 -11.22 -16.12
N ARG A 96 38.70 -11.70 -16.54
CA ARG A 96 38.30 -11.78 -17.94
C ARG A 96 37.49 -10.56 -18.34
N SER A 97 37.61 -10.18 -19.61
CA SER A 97 36.77 -9.12 -20.21
C SER A 97 35.31 -9.53 -20.39
N VAL A 98 35.03 -10.84 -20.49
CA VAL A 98 33.65 -11.37 -20.61
C VAL A 98 33.45 -12.47 -19.58
N VAL A 99 32.39 -12.35 -18.79
CA VAL A 99 31.97 -13.32 -17.77
C VAL A 99 30.59 -13.85 -18.13
N PHE A 100 30.33 -15.12 -17.84
CA PHE A 100 28.99 -15.67 -17.94
C PHE A 100 28.32 -15.78 -16.57
N CYS A 101 27.01 -15.58 -16.53
CA CYS A 101 26.19 -15.80 -15.34
C CYS A 101 25.02 -16.70 -15.70
N ASP A 102 24.75 -17.71 -14.86
CA ASP A 102 23.66 -18.68 -14.99
C ASP A 102 22.82 -18.76 -13.71
N GLY A 103 23.00 -17.82 -12.78
CA GLY A 103 22.32 -17.82 -11.49
C GLY A 103 22.77 -18.91 -10.51
N GLY A 104 23.93 -19.54 -10.75
CA GLY A 104 24.56 -20.49 -9.82
C GLY A 104 24.21 -21.96 -10.09
N HIS A 105 23.17 -22.24 -10.88
CA HIS A 105 22.76 -23.60 -11.25
C HIS A 105 22.32 -23.66 -12.70
N THR A 106 22.80 -24.66 -13.45
CA THR A 106 22.55 -24.78 -14.90
C THR A 106 21.06 -24.90 -15.27
N HIS A 107 20.21 -25.41 -14.38
CA HIS A 107 18.77 -25.61 -14.62
C HIS A 107 17.85 -24.94 -13.57
N GLY A 108 18.42 -24.40 -12.50
CA GLY A 108 17.67 -23.75 -11.41
C GLY A 108 17.78 -22.23 -11.38
N GLY A 109 18.67 -21.66 -12.20
CA GLY A 109 18.86 -20.21 -12.32
C GLY A 109 18.16 -19.61 -13.54
N HIS A 110 18.78 -18.58 -14.12
CA HIS A 110 18.30 -17.92 -15.33
C HIS A 110 19.08 -18.41 -16.58
N PRO A 111 18.60 -18.12 -17.80
CA PRO A 111 19.34 -18.43 -19.02
C PRO A 111 20.78 -17.88 -18.95
N LYS A 112 21.74 -18.67 -19.43
CA LYS A 112 23.14 -18.26 -19.46
C LYS A 112 23.29 -16.96 -20.26
N VAL A 113 23.75 -15.91 -19.60
CA VAL A 113 24.07 -14.62 -20.24
C VAL A 113 25.55 -14.32 -20.14
N PHE A 114 26.06 -13.56 -21.11
CA PHE A 114 27.41 -13.05 -21.14
C PHE A 114 27.40 -11.56 -20.83
N ILE A 115 28.28 -11.13 -19.94
CA ILE A 115 28.40 -9.77 -19.41
C ILE A 115 29.79 -9.26 -19.78
N ASN A 116 29.83 -8.11 -20.44
CA ASN A 116 31.07 -7.45 -20.88
C ASN A 116 31.58 -6.51 -19.79
N LEU A 117 32.85 -6.65 -19.41
CA LEU A 117 33.54 -5.93 -18.33
C LEU A 117 34.61 -4.97 -18.86
N ASP A 118 34.50 -4.55 -20.13
CA ASP A 118 35.47 -3.67 -20.78
C ASP A 118 35.49 -2.27 -20.19
N LYS A 119 34.34 -1.78 -19.71
CA LYS A 119 34.25 -0.46 -19.07
C LYS A 119 34.64 -0.56 -17.60
N PRO A 120 35.42 0.40 -17.06
CA PRO A 120 35.76 0.43 -15.64
C PRO A 120 34.49 0.63 -14.81
N GLY A 121 34.29 -0.23 -13.81
CA GLY A 121 33.12 -0.20 -12.92
C GLY A 121 32.48 -1.57 -12.73
N THR A 122 31.41 -1.59 -11.94
CA THR A 122 30.64 -2.81 -11.69
C THR A 122 29.54 -2.98 -12.74
N HIS A 123 29.48 -4.16 -13.34
CA HIS A 123 28.46 -4.55 -14.30
C HIS A 123 27.49 -5.52 -13.65
N ALA A 124 26.20 -5.16 -13.65
CA ALA A 124 25.17 -6.00 -13.06
C ALA A 124 24.58 -6.98 -14.08
N CYS A 125 24.33 -8.22 -13.65
CA CYS A 125 23.52 -9.17 -14.38
C CYS A 125 22.06 -8.71 -14.39
N GLY A 126 21.42 -8.66 -15.57
CA GLY A 126 20.01 -8.28 -15.70
C GLY A 126 19.00 -9.23 -15.04
N TYR A 127 19.42 -10.44 -14.67
CA TYR A 127 18.56 -11.43 -14.02
C TYR A 127 18.79 -11.48 -12.50
N CYS A 128 19.98 -11.91 -12.07
CA CYS A 128 20.28 -12.04 -10.64
C CYS A 128 20.52 -10.70 -9.92
N GLY A 129 20.83 -9.62 -10.65
CA GLY A 129 21.30 -8.37 -10.05
C GLY A 129 22.72 -8.45 -9.47
N ALA A 130 23.35 -9.63 -9.50
CA ALA A 130 24.74 -9.83 -9.09
C ALA A 130 25.68 -8.94 -9.90
N ARG A 131 26.67 -8.36 -9.23
CA ARG A 131 27.59 -7.37 -9.80
C ARG A 131 28.95 -8.03 -10.05
N PHE A 132 29.52 -7.79 -11.22
CA PHE A 132 30.85 -8.26 -11.60
C PHE A 132 31.74 -7.07 -11.91
N TYR A 133 33.03 -7.18 -11.66
CA TYR A 133 33.99 -6.18 -12.11
C TYR A 133 35.26 -6.86 -12.59
N ASN A 134 35.98 -6.16 -13.46
CA ASN A 134 37.28 -6.62 -13.92
C ASN A 134 38.38 -6.00 -13.04
N VAL A 135 39.20 -6.86 -12.44
CA VAL A 135 40.26 -6.46 -11.49
C VAL A 135 41.35 -5.60 -12.12
N HIS A 136 41.55 -5.71 -13.45
CA HIS A 136 42.59 -4.97 -14.16
C HIS A 136 42.11 -3.60 -14.64
N SER A 137 40.82 -3.46 -14.97
CA SER A 137 40.28 -2.20 -15.51
C SER A 137 39.65 -1.32 -14.43
N THR A 138 39.23 -1.89 -13.29
CA THR A 138 38.47 -1.16 -12.28
C THR A 138 39.35 -0.80 -11.08
N GLY A 139 39.75 0.46 -10.99
CA GLY A 139 40.36 1.04 -9.79
C GLY A 139 39.33 1.33 -8.67
N PRO A 140 39.81 1.62 -7.44
CA PRO A 140 38.95 1.88 -6.28
C PRO A 140 37.99 3.07 -6.48
N GLU A 141 38.38 4.06 -7.29
CA GLU A 141 37.57 5.22 -7.65
C GLU A 141 36.36 4.86 -8.53
N ASN A 142 36.47 3.80 -9.34
CA ASN A 142 35.47 3.41 -10.32
C ASN A 142 34.49 2.34 -9.82
N MET A 143 34.71 1.75 -8.63
CA MET A 143 33.81 0.72 -8.06
C MET A 143 32.37 1.19 -7.82
N LYS A 144 32.17 2.50 -7.63
CA LYS A 144 30.82 3.08 -7.45
C LYS A 144 30.05 3.22 -8.76
N ARG A 145 30.74 3.15 -9.90
CA ARG A 145 30.12 3.27 -11.22
C ARG A 145 29.41 1.96 -11.58
N ALA A 146 28.10 2.02 -11.74
CA ALA A 146 27.28 0.86 -12.08
C ALA A 146 26.87 0.93 -13.56
N HIS A 147 27.09 -0.18 -14.27
CA HIS A 147 26.64 -0.39 -15.64
C HIS A 147 25.66 -1.57 -15.65
N ILE A 148 24.53 -1.39 -16.33
CA ILE A 148 23.54 -2.45 -16.54
C ILE A 148 23.62 -2.81 -18.03
N GLN A 149 23.77 -4.09 -18.31
CA GLN A 149 23.68 -4.63 -19.66
C GLN A 149 22.38 -5.40 -19.77
N VAL A 150 21.48 -4.87 -20.60
CA VAL A 150 20.18 -5.48 -20.95
C VAL A 150 20.31 -6.17 -22.28
#